data_AF-A0A812YWH7-F1
#
_entry.id   AF-A0A812YWH7-F1
#
_cell.length_a   1.000
_cell.length_b   1.000
_cell.length_c   1.000
_cell.angle_alpha   90.00
_cell.angle_beta   90.00
_cell.angle_gamma   90.00
#
_symmetry.space_group_name_H-M   'P 1'
#
loop_
_entity.id
_entity.type
_entity.pdbx_description
1 polymer ?
#
loop_
_entity_poly.entity_id
_entity_poly.type
_entity_poly.pdbx_seq_one_letter_code
_entity_poly.pdbx_strand_id
1 'polypeptide(L)'
;AAHLVNFVGTDTVAALLCCKKYYGSAKAAGFSIPASEHSTITSWGVNGEVDAMRNMLTQYPTGLVACVSDSFDVFKACKDYWGDKLKDLIKGRITGDSFGRLVVRPDSGDPADTCKQILKILCEQFKEDVTTTKTGHKLLPAYIRVIQGDGVDYESIPKILKSLKNAGFAADNMVFGSGGALLQKLNRDTFKCAFKCSEITVSGEKREVFKDPITDKGKASKKGRLTVQLASETTGFKDADKYKPRQGDKGVAGGTGFLHYSTDGKIVTVASGMGDASKDLMVEVFRDGRLLKDYSLEEIRKRADIPQGPFADPPKEWVINIEKAGKKLGLTLVSEGQEKLKVTAMLPGAAEEWNKANPDQAIALGDYVTKVNTVTGPKTAEKMLKECAKDKVELTILRP
;
A
#
# COMPACT_ATOMS: atom_id res chain seq x y z
N ALA A 1 -10.40 0.60 11.23
CA ALA A 1 -9.01 0.28 11.61
C ALA A 1 -8.26 -0.40 10.47
N ALA A 2 -8.74 -1.53 9.94
CA ALA A 2 -8.08 -2.24 8.83
C ALA A 2 -7.76 -1.35 7.60
N HIS A 3 -8.73 -0.55 7.13
CA HIS A 3 -8.49 0.40 6.02
C HIS A 3 -7.34 1.39 6.30
N LEU A 4 -7.18 1.80 7.56
CA LEU A 4 -6.13 2.73 7.96
C LEU A 4 -4.73 2.10 7.93
N VAL A 5 -4.60 0.78 7.73
CA VAL A 5 -3.29 0.16 7.47
C VAL A 5 -2.70 0.65 6.14
N ASN A 6 -3.54 0.95 5.14
CA ASN A 6 -3.08 1.32 3.80
C ASN A 6 -3.37 2.78 3.44
N PHE A 7 -4.33 3.42 4.09
CA PHE A 7 -4.76 4.79 3.79
C PHE A 7 -4.85 5.65 5.05
N VAL A 8 -4.93 6.97 4.86
CA VAL A 8 -5.05 7.95 5.95
C VAL A 8 -6.36 8.74 5.92
N GLY A 9 -7.23 8.55 4.92
CA GLY A 9 -8.54 9.19 4.85
C GLY A 9 -9.64 8.33 5.50
N THR A 10 -10.42 8.88 6.44
CA THR A 10 -11.59 8.16 6.97
C THR A 10 -12.61 9.09 7.64
N ASP A 11 -13.89 8.86 7.35
CA ASP A 11 -15.02 9.46 8.09
C ASP A 11 -15.55 8.49 9.16
N THR A 12 -15.00 7.27 9.25
CA THR A 12 -15.39 6.27 10.25
C THR A 12 -14.64 6.51 11.56
N VAL A 13 -15.13 7.44 12.38
CA VAL A 13 -14.49 7.88 13.64
C VAL A 13 -14.14 6.70 14.58
N ALA A 14 -14.97 5.66 14.64
CA ALA A 14 -14.72 4.46 15.44
C ALA A 14 -13.38 3.76 15.09
N ALA A 15 -12.89 3.90 13.86
CA ALA A 15 -11.60 3.39 13.45
C ALA A 15 -10.44 4.03 14.23
N LEU A 16 -10.52 5.34 14.50
CA LEU A 16 -9.50 6.09 15.23
C LEU A 16 -9.39 5.62 16.69
N LEU A 17 -10.55 5.39 17.32
CA LEU A 17 -10.62 4.87 18.69
C LEU A 17 -10.00 3.47 18.79
N CYS A 18 -10.28 2.60 17.82
CA CYS A 18 -9.71 1.26 17.76
C CYS A 18 -8.17 1.32 17.60
N CYS A 19 -7.67 2.11 16.65
CA CYS A 19 -6.23 2.29 16.43
C CYS A 19 -5.51 2.84 17.67
N LYS A 20 -6.09 3.82 18.35
CA LYS A 20 -5.51 4.38 19.59
C LYS A 20 -5.52 3.35 20.73
N LYS A 21 -6.64 2.69 20.96
CA LYS A 21 -6.83 1.79 22.11
C LYS A 21 -6.01 0.51 22.02
N TYR A 22 -5.94 -0.09 20.82
CA TYR A 22 -5.37 -1.43 20.64
C TYR A 22 -4.03 -1.47 19.92
N TYR A 23 -3.62 -0.37 19.26
CA TYR A 23 -2.40 -0.33 18.45
C TYR A 23 -1.52 0.89 18.76
N GLY A 24 -1.78 1.57 19.88
CA GLY A 24 -0.90 2.61 20.41
C GLY A 24 -0.64 3.81 19.51
N SER A 25 -1.53 4.12 18.54
CA SER A 25 -1.28 5.21 17.60
C SER A 25 -1.16 6.55 18.35
N ALA A 26 0.04 7.14 18.29
CA ALA A 26 0.39 8.34 19.05
C ALA A 26 -0.23 9.62 18.47
N LYS A 27 -0.58 9.59 17.17
CA LYS A 27 -1.23 10.68 16.44
C LYS A 27 -2.59 10.21 15.92
N ALA A 28 -3.37 11.12 15.35
CA ALA A 28 -4.58 10.72 14.64
C ALA A 28 -4.22 9.74 13.52
N ALA A 29 -4.74 8.50 13.63
CA ALA A 29 -4.46 7.45 12.65
C ALA A 29 -5.06 7.75 11.26
N GLY A 30 -6.03 8.65 11.17
CA GLY A 30 -6.64 9.08 9.93
C GLY A 30 -7.22 10.48 10.05
N PHE A 31 -7.54 11.05 8.90
CA PHE A 31 -7.97 12.43 8.70
C PHE A 31 -9.22 12.45 7.81
N SER A 32 -9.96 13.55 7.90
CA SER A 32 -11.08 13.86 7.03
C SER A 32 -11.05 15.34 6.69
N ILE A 33 -11.96 15.77 5.81
CA ILE A 33 -12.14 17.15 5.38
C ILE A 33 -13.61 17.53 5.58
N PRO A 34 -13.94 18.82 5.75
CA PRO A 34 -15.31 19.27 5.63
C PRO A 34 -15.94 18.80 4.31
N ALA A 35 -17.10 18.17 4.39
CA ALA A 35 -17.84 17.65 3.25
C ALA A 35 -19.33 17.93 3.43
N SER A 36 -20.01 18.34 2.37
CA SER A 36 -21.47 18.40 2.38
C SER A 36 -22.09 17.01 2.15
N GLU A 37 -23.31 16.86 2.64
CA GLU A 37 -24.23 15.78 2.26
C GLU A 37 -25.49 16.39 1.64
N HIS A 38 -26.33 15.55 1.01
CA HIS A 38 -27.52 16.06 0.29
C HIS A 38 -28.44 16.91 1.17
N SER A 39 -28.59 16.61 2.47
CA SER A 39 -29.44 17.40 3.38
C SER A 39 -29.00 18.87 3.49
N THR A 40 -27.68 19.09 3.55
CA THR A 40 -27.08 20.44 3.67
C THR A 40 -27.22 21.27 2.39
N ILE A 41 -27.41 20.62 1.24
CA ILE A 41 -27.67 21.28 -0.06
C ILE A 41 -29.17 21.48 -0.26
N THR A 42 -29.96 20.41 -0.14
CA THR A 42 -31.40 20.39 -0.44
C THR A 42 -32.26 21.18 0.54
N SER A 43 -31.77 21.44 1.76
CA SER A 43 -32.44 22.33 2.72
C SER A 43 -32.58 23.79 2.23
N TRP A 44 -31.83 24.19 1.19
CA TRP A 44 -31.97 25.49 0.52
C TRP A 44 -33.00 25.47 -0.62
N GLY A 45 -33.63 24.32 -0.88
CA GLY A 45 -34.53 24.11 -2.00
C GLY A 45 -33.82 24.05 -3.36
N VAL A 46 -34.54 23.58 -4.38
CA VAL A 46 -34.01 23.41 -5.75
C VAL A 46 -33.41 24.70 -6.31
N ASN A 47 -34.08 25.83 -6.08
CA ASN A 47 -33.63 27.14 -6.57
C ASN A 47 -32.44 27.71 -5.79
N GLY A 48 -32.17 27.20 -4.59
CA GLY A 48 -31.08 27.65 -3.72
C GLY A 48 -29.80 26.81 -3.80
N GLU A 49 -29.73 25.81 -4.69
CA GLU A 49 -28.58 24.88 -4.79
C GLU A 49 -27.24 25.61 -4.94
N VAL A 50 -27.15 26.59 -5.86
CA VAL A 50 -25.91 27.36 -6.07
C VAL A 50 -25.53 28.20 -4.84
N ASP A 51 -26.51 28.65 -4.07
CA ASP A 51 -26.28 29.43 -2.85
C ASP A 51 -25.80 28.54 -1.71
N ALA A 52 -26.35 27.33 -1.58
CA ALA A 52 -25.84 26.31 -0.67
C ALA A 52 -24.38 25.91 -0.99
N MET A 53 -24.09 25.72 -2.27
CA MET A 53 -22.75 25.43 -2.77
C MET A 53 -21.76 26.58 -2.51
N ARG A 54 -22.20 27.83 -2.69
CA ARG A 54 -21.40 29.01 -2.33
C ARG A 54 -21.14 29.05 -0.83
N ASN A 55 -22.15 28.78 -0.02
CA ASN A 55 -22.02 28.77 1.44
C ASN A 55 -20.95 27.77 1.90
N MET A 56 -20.81 26.59 1.27
CA MET A 56 -19.71 25.66 1.57
C MET A 56 -18.33 26.29 1.37
N LEU A 57 -18.14 27.05 0.28
CA LEU A 57 -16.88 27.75 0.02
C LEU A 57 -16.65 28.92 1.00
N THR A 58 -17.71 29.58 1.46
CA THR A 58 -17.65 30.68 2.43
C THR A 58 -17.35 30.21 3.86
N GLN A 59 -17.99 29.12 4.32
CA GLN A 59 -17.75 28.57 5.66
C GLN A 59 -16.36 27.92 5.79
N TYR A 60 -15.83 27.39 4.67
CA TYR A 60 -14.51 26.78 4.61
C TYR A 60 -13.64 27.54 3.59
N PRO A 61 -13.17 28.77 3.91
CA PRO A 61 -12.48 29.63 2.95
C PRO A 61 -11.09 29.10 2.54
N THR A 62 -10.46 28.32 3.42
CA THR A 62 -9.15 27.68 3.19
C THR A 62 -9.27 26.17 3.33
N GLY A 63 -8.20 25.45 2.98
CA GLY A 63 -8.15 24.00 3.05
C GLY A 63 -9.03 23.29 2.03
N LEU A 64 -9.15 21.99 2.21
CA LEU A 64 -9.95 21.11 1.37
C LEU A 64 -11.41 21.17 1.79
N VAL A 65 -12.33 21.25 0.82
CA VAL A 65 -13.77 21.10 1.06
C VAL A 65 -14.39 20.25 -0.04
N ALA A 66 -15.11 19.20 0.34
CA ALA A 66 -15.88 18.40 -0.60
C ALA A 66 -17.34 18.87 -0.67
N CYS A 67 -17.91 18.92 -1.86
CA CYS A 67 -19.31 19.32 -2.03
C CYS A 67 -20.05 18.36 -2.94
N VAL A 68 -21.06 17.68 -2.39
CA VAL A 68 -22.00 16.86 -3.18
C VAL A 68 -22.70 17.75 -4.20
N SER A 69 -22.62 17.38 -5.47
CA SER A 69 -22.97 18.26 -6.60
C SER A 69 -24.06 17.67 -7.50
N ASP A 70 -24.62 16.52 -7.15
CA ASP A 70 -25.63 15.80 -7.93
C ASP A 70 -26.98 15.74 -7.20
N SER A 71 -27.27 16.70 -6.31
CA SER A 71 -28.58 16.77 -5.66
C SER A 71 -29.72 16.94 -6.67
N PHE A 72 -29.45 17.61 -7.80
CA PHE A 72 -30.40 17.73 -8.92
C PHE A 72 -29.77 17.42 -10.29
N ASP A 73 -28.65 18.05 -10.66
CA ASP A 73 -27.94 17.80 -11.92
C ASP A 73 -26.44 18.11 -11.78
N VAL A 74 -25.61 17.06 -11.75
CA VAL A 74 -24.17 17.19 -11.57
C VAL A 74 -23.46 17.88 -12.73
N PHE A 75 -23.98 17.73 -13.96
CA PHE A 75 -23.36 18.31 -15.14
C PHE A 75 -23.66 19.80 -15.20
N LYS A 76 -24.88 20.20 -14.86
CA LYS A 76 -25.24 21.61 -14.65
C LYS A 76 -24.43 22.23 -13.52
N ALA A 77 -24.31 21.55 -12.37
CA ALA A 77 -23.52 22.03 -11.24
C ALA A 77 -22.05 22.25 -11.62
N CYS A 78 -21.45 21.33 -12.37
CA CYS A 78 -20.07 21.47 -12.85
C CYS A 78 -19.92 22.60 -13.89
N LYS A 79 -20.89 22.75 -14.79
CA LYS A 79 -20.81 23.70 -15.91
C LYS A 79 -21.18 25.12 -15.49
N ASP A 80 -22.36 25.29 -14.92
CA ASP A 80 -23.01 26.60 -14.74
C ASP A 80 -22.79 27.17 -13.32
N TYR A 81 -22.42 26.33 -12.34
CA TYR A 81 -22.13 26.80 -10.99
C TYR A 81 -20.63 26.82 -10.74
N TRP A 82 -19.99 25.67 -10.56
CA TRP A 82 -18.55 25.60 -10.30
C TRP A 82 -17.71 26.18 -11.43
N GLY A 83 -18.08 25.89 -12.68
CA GLY A 83 -17.39 26.35 -13.87
C GLY A 83 -17.69 27.79 -14.28
N ASP A 84 -18.67 28.44 -13.66
CA ASP A 84 -19.10 29.80 -14.04
C ASP A 84 -19.35 30.67 -12.79
N LYS A 85 -20.57 30.63 -12.22
CA LYS A 85 -20.99 31.53 -11.12
C LYS A 85 -20.09 31.52 -9.88
N LEU A 86 -19.40 30.41 -9.61
CA LEU A 86 -18.54 30.21 -8.45
C LEU A 86 -17.06 30.06 -8.84
N LYS A 87 -16.72 30.20 -10.13
CA LYS A 87 -15.39 29.96 -10.67
C LYS A 87 -14.33 30.83 -9.99
N ASP A 88 -14.57 32.13 -9.90
CA ASP A 88 -13.63 33.08 -9.29
C ASP A 88 -13.40 32.79 -7.81
N LEU A 89 -14.46 32.38 -7.10
CA LEU A 89 -14.35 32.00 -5.69
C LEU A 89 -13.48 30.75 -5.52
N ILE A 90 -13.53 29.80 -6.44
CA ILE A 90 -12.67 28.60 -6.45
C ILE A 90 -11.22 28.99 -6.80
N LYS A 91 -11.00 29.81 -7.84
CA LYS A 91 -9.67 30.27 -8.23
C LYS A 91 -8.98 31.03 -7.10
N GLY A 92 -9.74 31.87 -6.38
CA GLY A 92 -9.27 32.64 -5.23
C GLY A 92 -8.92 31.81 -3.99
N ARG A 93 -9.09 30.48 -4.00
CA ARG A 93 -8.72 29.61 -2.87
C ARG A 93 -7.23 29.36 -2.75
N ILE A 94 -6.46 29.60 -3.82
CA ILE A 94 -5.00 29.51 -3.80
C ILE A 94 -4.43 30.90 -4.06
N THR A 95 -3.95 31.57 -3.02
CA THR A 95 -3.40 32.93 -3.10
C THR A 95 -2.26 33.10 -2.09
N GLY A 96 -1.06 33.47 -2.56
CA GLY A 96 0.11 33.62 -1.68
C GLY A 96 0.36 32.36 -0.87
N ASP A 97 0.24 32.48 0.46
CA ASP A 97 0.44 31.38 1.42
C ASP A 97 -0.85 30.61 1.75
N SER A 98 -1.99 31.00 1.19
CA SER A 98 -3.27 30.29 1.40
C SER A 98 -3.42 29.15 0.39
N PHE A 99 -3.67 27.94 0.91
CA PHE A 99 -4.06 26.79 0.13
C PHE A 99 -5.52 26.45 0.37
N GLY A 100 -6.28 26.28 -0.70
CA GLY A 100 -7.62 25.73 -0.65
C GLY A 100 -7.99 25.04 -1.95
N ARG A 101 -8.82 23.99 -1.83
CA ARG A 101 -9.25 23.19 -2.98
C ARG A 101 -10.67 22.71 -2.79
N LEU A 102 -11.51 22.94 -3.80
CA LEU A 102 -12.81 22.31 -3.91
C LEU A 102 -12.65 20.88 -4.43
N VAL A 103 -13.38 19.95 -3.84
CA VAL A 103 -13.52 18.58 -4.33
C VAL A 103 -14.98 18.35 -4.72
N VAL A 104 -15.26 18.31 -6.02
CA VAL A 104 -16.60 18.05 -6.57
C VAL A 104 -16.95 16.58 -6.32
N ARG A 105 -18.14 16.31 -5.77
CA ARG A 105 -18.58 14.95 -5.45
C ARG A 105 -19.87 14.59 -6.20
N PRO A 106 -19.80 13.77 -7.27
CA PRO A 106 -20.94 12.94 -7.69
C PRO A 106 -21.22 11.80 -6.70
N ASP A 107 -22.48 11.41 -6.56
CA ASP A 107 -22.96 10.32 -5.71
C ASP A 107 -24.04 9.46 -6.42
N SER A 108 -24.13 9.52 -7.75
CA SER A 108 -25.09 8.76 -8.55
C SER A 108 -24.61 8.58 -10.02
N GLY A 109 -25.29 7.70 -10.75
CA GLY A 109 -24.99 7.38 -12.16
C GLY A 109 -23.98 6.24 -12.34
N ASP A 110 -23.62 5.91 -13.58
CA ASP A 110 -22.50 4.99 -13.82
C ASP A 110 -21.18 5.67 -13.41
N PRO A 111 -20.38 5.09 -12.49
CA PRO A 111 -19.20 5.77 -11.97
C PRO A 111 -18.16 6.13 -13.04
N ALA A 112 -17.95 5.27 -14.06
CA ALA A 112 -16.91 5.48 -15.06
C ALA A 112 -17.31 6.54 -16.07
N ASP A 113 -18.57 6.54 -16.51
CA ASP A 113 -19.10 7.54 -17.44
C ASP A 113 -19.32 8.90 -16.78
N THR A 114 -19.88 8.91 -15.56
CA THR A 114 -20.12 10.15 -14.80
C THR A 114 -18.82 10.87 -14.50
N CYS A 115 -17.80 10.17 -13.97
CA CYS A 115 -16.48 10.75 -13.71
C CYS A 115 -15.84 11.33 -14.98
N LYS A 116 -15.90 10.59 -16.09
CA LYS A 116 -15.35 11.02 -17.38
C LYS A 116 -16.03 12.30 -17.89
N GLN A 117 -17.36 12.37 -17.80
CA GLN A 117 -18.11 13.53 -18.25
C GLN A 117 -17.89 14.76 -17.36
N ILE A 118 -17.81 14.58 -16.04
CA ILE A 118 -17.45 15.65 -15.10
C ILE A 118 -16.08 16.21 -15.43
N LEU A 119 -15.05 15.36 -15.58
CA LEU A 119 -13.70 15.83 -15.93
C LEU A 119 -13.65 16.53 -17.28
N LYS A 120 -14.42 16.07 -18.27
CA LYS A 120 -14.55 16.78 -19.56
C LYS A 120 -15.12 18.19 -19.38
N ILE A 121 -16.20 18.34 -18.61
CA ILE A 121 -16.83 19.65 -18.35
C ILE A 121 -15.86 20.56 -17.60
N LEU A 122 -15.29 20.09 -16.49
CA LEU A 122 -14.38 20.90 -15.67
C LEU A 122 -13.11 21.27 -16.45
N CYS A 123 -12.53 20.38 -17.25
CA CYS A 123 -11.38 20.74 -18.08
C CYS A 123 -11.70 21.79 -19.14
N GLU A 124 -12.93 21.84 -19.68
CA GLU A 124 -13.33 22.92 -20.59
C GLU A 124 -13.57 24.23 -19.83
N GLN A 125 -14.26 24.17 -18.68
CA GLN A 125 -14.56 25.35 -17.88
C GLN A 125 -13.31 26.01 -17.29
N PHE A 126 -12.28 25.23 -16.96
CA PHE A 126 -11.02 25.72 -16.39
C PHE A 126 -9.85 25.61 -17.37
N LYS A 127 -10.12 25.58 -18.69
CA LYS A 127 -9.12 25.26 -19.72
C LYS A 127 -7.86 26.12 -19.69
N GLU A 128 -7.96 27.36 -19.23
CA GLU A 128 -6.84 28.28 -19.14
C GLU A 128 -5.77 27.84 -18.13
N ASP A 129 -6.17 27.06 -17.11
CA ASP A 129 -5.28 26.61 -16.02
C ASP A 129 -5.07 25.08 -16.03
N VAL A 130 -5.62 24.36 -17.03
CA VAL A 130 -5.38 22.93 -17.20
C VAL A 130 -3.94 22.71 -17.67
N THR A 131 -3.25 21.78 -17.02
CA THR A 131 -1.89 21.39 -17.36
C THR A 131 -1.84 19.97 -17.92
N THR A 132 -0.72 19.59 -18.51
CA THR A 132 -0.48 18.23 -19.00
C THR A 132 0.61 17.58 -18.16
N THR A 133 0.32 16.39 -17.64
CA THR A 133 1.28 15.57 -16.90
C THR A 133 2.42 15.08 -17.79
N LYS A 134 3.52 14.61 -17.20
CA LYS A 134 4.64 13.99 -17.95
C LYS A 134 4.23 12.79 -18.80
N THR A 135 3.12 12.14 -18.45
CA THR A 135 2.55 11.00 -19.19
C THR A 135 1.57 11.42 -20.29
N GLY A 136 1.39 12.72 -20.55
CA GLY A 136 0.54 13.24 -21.62
C GLY A 136 -0.95 13.37 -21.28
N HIS A 137 -1.33 13.28 -20.01
CA HIS A 137 -2.73 13.36 -19.59
C HIS A 137 -3.07 14.71 -18.96
N LYS A 138 -4.28 15.22 -19.20
CA LYS A 138 -4.81 16.49 -18.68
C LYS A 138 -5.00 16.43 -17.16
N LEU A 139 -4.55 17.49 -16.49
CA LEU A 139 -4.63 17.70 -15.05
C LEU A 139 -5.34 19.01 -14.76
N LEU A 140 -6.41 18.94 -13.97
CA LEU A 140 -7.14 20.10 -13.47
C LEU A 140 -6.23 20.99 -12.61
N PRO A 141 -6.49 22.31 -12.58
CA PRO A 141 -5.74 23.23 -11.74
C PRO A 141 -5.81 22.85 -10.27
N ALA A 142 -4.77 23.20 -9.51
CA ALA A 142 -4.56 22.68 -8.15
C ALA A 142 -5.68 23.03 -7.15
N TYR A 143 -6.57 23.96 -7.45
CA TYR A 143 -7.68 24.39 -6.59
C TYR A 143 -8.99 23.59 -6.81
N ILE A 144 -9.05 22.65 -7.76
CA ILE A 144 -10.26 21.83 -8.00
C ILE A 144 -9.93 20.36 -8.32
N ARG A 145 -10.62 19.42 -7.67
CA ARG A 145 -10.52 17.96 -7.88
C ARG A 145 -11.90 17.31 -7.82
N VAL A 146 -11.97 16.00 -8.07
CA VAL A 146 -13.20 15.21 -8.01
C VAL A 146 -13.03 14.06 -7.02
N ILE A 147 -14.10 13.73 -6.28
CA ILE A 147 -14.21 12.50 -5.48
C ILE A 147 -15.43 11.71 -5.93
N GLN A 148 -15.23 10.46 -6.36
CA GLN A 148 -16.34 9.52 -6.57
C GLN A 148 -16.58 8.72 -5.29
N GLY A 149 -17.77 8.82 -4.71
CA GLY A 149 -18.15 8.12 -3.48
C GLY A 149 -19.13 6.96 -3.69
N ASP A 150 -19.93 7.03 -4.75
CA ASP A 150 -20.95 6.02 -5.08
C ASP A 150 -20.42 4.93 -6.01
N GLY A 151 -20.92 3.70 -5.86
CA GLY A 151 -20.55 2.57 -6.73
C GLY A 151 -19.06 2.18 -6.72
N VAL A 152 -18.30 2.57 -5.69
CA VAL A 152 -16.85 2.35 -5.62
C VAL A 152 -16.52 1.04 -4.89
N ASP A 153 -15.83 0.14 -5.57
CA ASP A 153 -15.23 -1.07 -5.03
C ASP A 153 -13.90 -1.42 -5.72
N TYR A 154 -13.29 -2.54 -5.32
CA TYR A 154 -12.02 -3.00 -5.89
C TYR A 154 -12.09 -3.29 -7.40
N GLU A 155 -13.27 -3.63 -7.93
CA GLU A 155 -13.45 -3.90 -9.36
C GLU A 155 -13.78 -2.64 -10.16
N SER A 156 -14.49 -1.68 -9.56
CA SER A 156 -14.91 -0.45 -10.25
C SER A 156 -13.78 0.57 -10.35
N ILE A 157 -12.90 0.70 -9.35
CA ILE A 157 -11.75 1.63 -9.39
C ILE A 157 -10.88 1.43 -10.65
N PRO A 158 -10.40 0.21 -11.00
CA PRO A 158 -9.65 0.00 -12.24
C PRO A 158 -10.43 0.35 -13.52
N LYS A 159 -11.75 0.13 -13.53
CA LYS A 159 -12.60 0.47 -14.69
C LYS A 159 -12.72 1.99 -14.86
N ILE A 160 -12.94 2.71 -13.77
CA ILE A 160 -12.99 4.19 -13.77
C ILE A 160 -11.64 4.73 -14.25
N LEU A 161 -10.53 4.32 -13.62
CA LEU A 161 -9.20 4.80 -13.99
C LEU A 161 -8.82 4.48 -15.44
N LYS A 162 -9.22 3.31 -15.97
CA LYS A 162 -9.03 2.96 -17.39
C LYS A 162 -9.86 3.86 -18.31
N SER A 163 -11.11 4.15 -17.96
CA SER A 163 -11.97 5.09 -18.69
C SER A 163 -11.33 6.49 -18.75
N LEU A 164 -10.84 6.99 -17.61
CA LEU A 164 -10.18 8.29 -17.52
C LEU A 164 -8.88 8.34 -18.34
N LYS A 165 -8.05 7.31 -18.24
CA LYS A 165 -6.81 7.18 -19.04
C LYS A 165 -7.12 7.24 -20.53
N ASN A 166 -8.09 6.45 -21.00
CA ASN A 166 -8.49 6.42 -22.42
C ASN A 166 -9.05 7.76 -22.91
N ALA A 167 -9.67 8.53 -22.01
CA ALA A 167 -10.15 9.88 -22.30
C ALA A 167 -9.08 10.97 -22.16
N GLY A 168 -7.83 10.60 -21.81
CA GLY A 168 -6.70 11.52 -21.69
C GLY A 168 -6.66 12.31 -20.39
N PHE A 169 -7.29 11.85 -19.31
CA PHE A 169 -7.26 12.49 -17.99
C PHE A 169 -6.29 11.81 -17.03
N ALA A 170 -5.58 12.61 -16.24
CA ALA A 170 -4.67 12.12 -15.22
C ALA A 170 -5.45 11.53 -14.03
N ALA A 171 -4.92 10.45 -13.43
CA ALA A 171 -5.51 9.84 -12.23
C ALA A 171 -5.51 10.81 -11.04
N ASP A 172 -4.53 11.71 -10.96
CA ASP A 172 -4.38 12.78 -9.97
C ASP A 172 -5.58 13.75 -9.88
N ASN A 173 -6.50 13.71 -10.83
CA ASN A 173 -7.75 14.46 -10.78
C ASN A 173 -8.77 13.89 -9.80
N MET A 174 -8.62 12.61 -9.42
CA MET A 174 -9.65 11.81 -8.76
C MET A 174 -9.16 11.24 -7.42
N VAL A 175 -10.07 11.23 -6.45
CA VAL A 175 -9.98 10.40 -5.25
C VAL A 175 -11.26 9.56 -5.12
N PHE A 176 -11.22 8.50 -4.31
CA PHE A 176 -12.32 7.55 -4.19
C PHE A 176 -12.77 7.41 -2.73
N GLY A 177 -14.07 7.51 -2.49
CA GLY A 177 -14.71 7.09 -1.25
C GLY A 177 -15.40 5.75 -1.45
N SER A 178 -15.30 4.82 -0.49
CA SER A 178 -16.04 3.56 -0.54
C SER A 178 -16.54 3.18 0.85
N GLY A 179 -17.85 2.95 0.95
CA GLY A 179 -18.53 2.57 2.19
C GLY A 179 -18.78 1.05 2.26
N GLY A 180 -19.99 0.64 1.89
CA GLY A 180 -20.45 -0.75 2.04
C GLY A 180 -19.58 -1.77 1.32
N ALA A 181 -19.07 -1.46 0.12
CA ALA A 181 -18.20 -2.40 -0.59
C ALA A 181 -16.86 -2.65 0.12
N LEU A 182 -16.29 -1.60 0.74
CA LEU A 182 -15.04 -1.68 1.47
C LEU A 182 -15.18 -2.39 2.83
N LEU A 183 -16.28 -2.14 3.54
CA LEU A 183 -16.41 -2.53 4.96
C LEU A 183 -17.43 -3.64 5.23
N GLN A 184 -18.36 -3.91 4.31
CA GLN A 184 -19.49 -4.82 4.55
C GLN A 184 -19.65 -5.91 3.47
N LYS A 185 -19.30 -5.65 2.21
CA LYS A 185 -19.45 -6.60 1.09
C LYS A 185 -18.30 -7.63 1.04
N LEU A 186 -17.85 -8.06 2.21
CA LEU A 186 -16.81 -9.06 2.41
C LEU A 186 -17.32 -10.08 3.41
N ASN A 187 -16.94 -11.34 3.25
CA ASN A 187 -17.27 -12.38 4.22
C ASN A 187 -16.06 -13.29 4.47
N ARG A 188 -16.18 -14.18 5.46
CA ARG A 188 -15.10 -15.11 5.84
C ARG A 188 -14.60 -15.95 4.65
N ASP A 189 -15.49 -16.31 3.74
CA ASP A 189 -15.18 -17.15 2.58
C ASP A 189 -14.46 -16.41 1.46
N THR A 190 -14.51 -15.08 1.41
CA THR A 190 -13.76 -14.25 0.45
C THR A 190 -12.27 -14.63 0.41
N PHE A 191 -11.66 -14.86 1.58
CA PHE A 191 -10.28 -15.34 1.71
C PHE A 191 -10.19 -16.78 2.23
N LYS A 192 -11.33 -17.47 2.37
CA LYS A 192 -11.43 -18.82 2.94
C LYS A 192 -10.79 -18.94 4.33
N CYS A 193 -10.85 -17.89 5.14
CA CYS A 193 -10.26 -17.86 6.49
C CYS A 193 -10.88 -18.95 7.36
N ALA A 194 -10.06 -19.85 7.92
CA ALA A 194 -10.57 -21.01 8.64
C ALA A 194 -9.66 -21.43 9.80
N PHE A 195 -10.29 -21.90 10.88
CA PHE A 195 -9.61 -22.54 12.01
C PHE A 195 -9.84 -24.05 11.99
N LYS A 196 -8.81 -24.85 12.22
CA LYS A 196 -8.84 -26.32 12.24
C LYS A 196 -7.86 -26.87 13.27
N CYS A 197 -8.26 -27.90 14.01
CA CYS A 197 -7.35 -28.70 14.82
C CYS A 197 -6.45 -29.53 13.88
N SER A 198 -5.14 -29.53 14.12
CA SER A 198 -4.16 -30.29 13.34
C SER A 198 -3.42 -31.36 14.16
N GLU A 199 -3.40 -31.26 15.49
CA GLU A 199 -2.80 -32.24 16.42
C GLU A 199 -3.65 -32.30 17.71
N ILE A 200 -3.77 -33.49 18.30
CA ILE A 200 -4.35 -33.71 19.62
C ILE A 200 -3.47 -34.66 20.43
N THR A 201 -3.48 -34.55 21.75
CA THR A 201 -2.82 -35.52 22.65
C THR A 201 -3.89 -36.36 23.35
N VAL A 202 -3.82 -37.68 23.23
CA VAL A 202 -4.74 -38.62 23.86
C VAL A 202 -3.93 -39.62 24.66
N SER A 203 -4.17 -39.70 25.97
CA SER A 203 -3.41 -40.56 26.89
C SER A 203 -1.89 -40.36 26.82
N GLY A 204 -1.45 -39.11 26.64
CA GLY A 204 -0.03 -38.74 26.51
C GLY A 204 0.55 -38.91 25.09
N GLU A 205 -0.18 -39.50 24.15
CA GLU A 205 0.28 -39.70 22.78
C GLU A 205 -0.24 -38.63 21.83
N LYS A 206 0.67 -38.00 21.08
CA LYS A 206 0.33 -37.04 20.02
C LYS A 206 -0.25 -37.78 18.81
N ARG A 207 -1.32 -37.23 18.25
CA ARG A 207 -2.00 -37.75 17.06
C ARG A 207 -2.27 -36.60 16.10
N GLU A 208 -1.93 -36.79 14.83
CA GLU A 208 -2.33 -35.85 13.79
C GLU A 208 -3.85 -35.90 13.58
N VAL A 209 -4.44 -34.72 13.40
CA VAL A 209 -5.88 -34.56 13.13
C VAL A 209 -6.03 -33.78 11.84
N PHE A 210 -6.95 -34.20 10.99
CA PHE A 210 -7.29 -33.48 9.77
C PHE A 210 -8.67 -33.90 9.26
N LYS A 211 -9.22 -33.06 8.39
CA LYS A 211 -10.35 -33.43 7.54
C LYS A 211 -9.90 -33.53 6.10
N ASP A 212 -10.54 -34.42 5.35
CA ASP A 212 -10.34 -34.59 3.92
C ASP A 212 -11.65 -35.09 3.28
N PRO A 213 -12.64 -34.20 3.08
CA PRO A 213 -13.97 -34.60 2.60
C PRO A 213 -13.90 -35.06 1.13
N ILE A 214 -14.46 -36.24 0.84
CA ILE A 214 -14.51 -36.80 -0.52
C ILE A 214 -15.30 -35.88 -1.47
N THR A 215 -16.36 -35.24 -0.97
CA THR A 215 -17.23 -34.34 -1.74
C THR A 215 -16.64 -32.96 -2.02
N ASP A 216 -15.52 -32.59 -1.37
CA ASP A 216 -14.89 -31.28 -1.53
C ASP A 216 -13.39 -31.36 -1.25
N LYS A 217 -12.64 -31.72 -2.30
CA LYS A 217 -11.17 -31.88 -2.26
C LYS A 217 -10.43 -30.58 -1.93
N GLY A 218 -11.10 -29.43 -2.02
CA GLY A 218 -10.53 -28.13 -1.62
C GLY A 218 -10.58 -27.88 -0.11
N LYS A 219 -11.27 -28.72 0.67
CA LYS A 219 -11.43 -28.58 2.12
C LYS A 219 -10.53 -29.48 2.95
N ALA A 220 -9.53 -30.13 2.33
CA ALA A 220 -8.50 -30.86 3.06
C ALA A 220 -7.71 -29.91 3.98
N SER A 221 -7.54 -30.26 5.25
CA SER A 221 -6.75 -29.47 6.20
C SER A 221 -5.35 -30.04 6.39
N LYS A 222 -4.40 -29.19 6.80
CA LYS A 222 -3.05 -29.61 7.19
C LYS A 222 -3.07 -30.47 8.45
N LYS A 223 -1.96 -31.19 8.68
CA LYS A 223 -1.79 -32.20 9.73
C LYS A 223 -0.62 -31.88 10.67
N GLY A 224 -0.73 -32.30 11.91
CA GLY A 224 0.32 -32.22 12.92
C GLY A 224 0.69 -30.79 13.32
N ARG A 225 1.86 -30.65 13.96
CA ARG A 225 2.48 -29.35 14.23
C ARG A 225 2.94 -28.68 12.95
N LEU A 226 2.75 -27.38 12.89
CA LEU A 226 3.03 -26.55 11.72
C LEU A 226 4.08 -25.51 12.08
N THR A 227 4.96 -25.22 11.13
CA THR A 227 5.79 -24.01 11.10
C THR A 227 5.59 -23.30 9.77
N VAL A 228 5.83 -21.99 9.71
CA VAL A 228 5.83 -21.20 8.48
C VAL A 228 7.25 -20.71 8.26
N GLN A 229 7.86 -21.04 7.12
CA GLN A 229 9.27 -20.73 6.86
C GLN A 229 9.43 -20.00 5.52
N LEU A 230 10.53 -19.28 5.35
CA LEU A 230 10.94 -18.80 4.04
C LEU A 230 11.35 -20.00 3.17
N ALA A 231 10.83 -20.05 1.94
CA ALA A 231 11.11 -21.15 1.02
C ALA A 231 12.61 -21.25 0.69
N SER A 232 13.31 -20.12 0.65
CA SER A 232 14.76 -20.04 0.42
C SER A 232 15.61 -20.63 1.56
N GLU A 233 15.08 -20.66 2.77
CA GLU A 233 15.77 -21.17 3.97
C GLU A 233 15.37 -22.62 4.30
N THR A 234 14.37 -23.14 3.59
CA THR A 234 13.84 -24.48 3.72
C THR A 234 14.64 -25.43 2.82
N THR A 235 15.78 -25.93 3.32
CA THR A 235 16.71 -26.80 2.60
C THR A 235 16.63 -28.26 3.07
N GLY A 236 17.17 -29.21 2.29
CA GLY A 236 17.25 -30.62 2.68
C GLY A 236 16.02 -31.47 2.38
N PHE A 237 14.98 -30.88 1.78
CA PHE A 237 13.78 -31.62 1.34
C PHE A 237 13.83 -32.03 -0.12
N LYS A 238 13.12 -33.11 -0.44
CA LYS A 238 12.98 -33.67 -1.79
C LYS A 238 11.64 -33.26 -2.40
N ASP A 239 11.52 -33.37 -3.72
CA ASP A 239 10.23 -33.13 -4.40
C ASP A 239 9.10 -34.05 -3.92
N ALA A 240 9.43 -35.22 -3.37
CA ALA A 240 8.48 -36.13 -2.77
C ALA A 240 7.82 -35.58 -1.49
N ASP A 241 8.48 -34.63 -0.81
CA ASP A 241 7.99 -34.00 0.44
C ASP A 241 6.99 -32.87 0.17
N LYS A 242 6.91 -32.41 -1.08
CA LYS A 242 5.88 -31.46 -1.53
C LYS A 242 4.50 -32.07 -1.35
N TYR A 243 3.62 -31.30 -0.73
CA TYR A 243 2.26 -31.73 -0.47
C TYR A 243 1.54 -32.09 -1.78
N LYS A 244 0.97 -33.29 -1.82
CA LYS A 244 0.10 -33.78 -2.88
C LYS A 244 -1.24 -34.15 -2.26
N PRO A 245 -2.36 -33.57 -2.74
CA PRO A 245 -3.68 -33.92 -2.21
C PRO A 245 -4.03 -35.37 -2.49
N ARG A 246 -5.04 -35.88 -1.80
CA ARG A 246 -5.57 -37.23 -1.98
C ARG A 246 -5.92 -37.51 -3.45
N GLN A 247 -5.38 -38.60 -4.00
CA GLN A 247 -5.58 -39.02 -5.38
C GLN A 247 -6.82 -39.92 -5.52
N GLY A 248 -7.99 -39.31 -5.52
CA GLY A 248 -9.28 -40.02 -5.65
C GLY A 248 -9.71 -40.75 -4.37
N ASP A 249 -10.83 -41.47 -4.44
CA ASP A 249 -11.52 -42.01 -3.26
C ASP A 249 -10.73 -43.11 -2.55
N LYS A 250 -9.76 -43.74 -3.21
CA LYS A 250 -8.86 -44.73 -2.61
C LYS A 250 -7.46 -44.18 -2.28
N GLY A 251 -7.23 -42.89 -2.55
CA GLY A 251 -5.95 -42.24 -2.24
C GLY A 251 -5.71 -42.08 -0.73
N VAL A 252 -4.47 -41.75 -0.37
CA VAL A 252 -4.06 -41.50 1.03
C VAL A 252 -4.89 -40.36 1.63
N ALA A 253 -5.59 -40.65 2.72
CA ALA A 253 -6.41 -39.67 3.42
C ALA A 253 -5.58 -38.46 3.85
N GLY A 254 -6.01 -37.26 3.44
CA GLY A 254 -5.33 -36.00 3.69
C GLY A 254 -4.07 -35.78 2.87
N GLY A 255 -3.79 -36.62 1.87
CA GLY A 255 -2.65 -36.47 0.97
C GLY A 255 -1.32 -36.98 1.52
N THR A 256 -0.26 -36.82 0.71
CA THR A 256 1.13 -37.19 0.99
C THR A 256 2.03 -35.95 0.96
N GLY A 257 3.19 -36.01 1.62
CA GLY A 257 4.08 -34.85 1.75
C GLY A 257 3.58 -33.85 2.79
N PHE A 258 4.46 -32.94 3.20
CA PHE A 258 4.23 -32.01 4.32
C PHE A 258 4.67 -30.57 4.02
N LEU A 259 5.19 -30.30 2.81
CA LEU A 259 5.55 -28.95 2.37
C LEU A 259 4.42 -28.32 1.56
N HIS A 260 3.82 -27.25 2.09
CA HIS A 260 2.78 -26.50 1.41
C HIS A 260 3.28 -25.10 1.05
N TYR A 261 3.57 -24.88 -0.22
CA TYR A 261 4.06 -23.59 -0.71
C TYR A 261 2.91 -22.59 -0.90
N SER A 262 3.21 -21.31 -0.65
CA SER A 262 2.37 -20.19 -1.09
C SER A 262 2.30 -20.13 -2.61
N THR A 263 1.28 -19.44 -3.15
CA THR A 263 1.07 -19.31 -4.60
C THR A 263 2.28 -18.68 -5.32
N ASP A 264 2.98 -17.76 -4.67
CA ASP A 264 4.18 -17.12 -5.18
C ASP A 264 5.48 -17.90 -4.89
N GLY A 265 5.38 -19.03 -4.18
CA GLY A 265 6.49 -19.91 -3.84
C GLY A 265 7.48 -19.34 -2.81
N LYS A 266 7.22 -18.17 -2.22
CA LYS A 266 8.17 -17.50 -1.30
C LYS A 266 8.11 -18.05 0.12
N ILE A 267 6.96 -18.54 0.55
CA ILE A 267 6.72 -19.05 1.89
C ILE A 267 6.27 -20.51 1.80
N VAL A 268 6.68 -21.32 2.77
CA VAL A 268 6.25 -22.70 2.89
C VAL A 268 5.75 -22.97 4.30
N THR A 269 4.56 -23.56 4.41
CA THR A 269 4.11 -24.19 5.66
C THR A 269 4.66 -25.61 5.69
N VAL A 270 5.48 -25.92 6.68
CA VAL A 270 6.01 -27.26 6.93
C VAL A 270 5.16 -27.92 8.02
N ALA A 271 4.48 -29.01 7.65
CA ALA A 271 3.51 -29.70 8.48
C ALA A 271 4.11 -30.93 9.20
N SER A 272 3.27 -31.65 9.95
CA SER A 272 3.61 -32.94 10.55
C SER A 272 4.83 -32.92 11.48
N GLY A 273 5.13 -31.77 12.09
CA GLY A 273 6.29 -31.61 12.97
C GLY A 273 7.65 -31.69 12.26
N MET A 274 7.68 -31.66 10.93
CA MET A 274 8.91 -31.71 10.13
C MET A 274 9.61 -30.36 9.98
N GLY A 275 9.04 -29.30 10.58
CA GLY A 275 9.55 -27.94 10.51
C GLY A 275 10.75 -27.69 11.42
N ASP A 276 11.53 -26.66 11.07
CA ASP A 276 12.62 -26.15 11.88
C ASP A 276 12.09 -24.97 12.70
N ALA A 277 11.97 -25.17 14.02
CA ALA A 277 11.46 -24.15 14.94
C ALA A 277 12.35 -22.89 14.97
N SER A 278 13.65 -23.00 14.64
CA SER A 278 14.55 -21.84 14.59
C SER A 278 14.31 -20.93 13.38
N LYS A 279 13.58 -21.43 12.38
CA LYS A 279 13.21 -20.73 11.13
C LYS A 279 11.73 -20.39 11.06
N ASP A 280 10.96 -20.67 12.12
CA ASP A 280 9.54 -20.39 12.13
C ASP A 280 9.29 -18.89 12.17
N LEU A 281 8.61 -18.38 11.16
CA LEU A 281 8.17 -17.00 11.04
C LEU A 281 7.00 -16.69 11.98
N MET A 282 6.32 -17.71 12.49
CA MET A 282 5.28 -17.54 13.49
C MET A 282 5.90 -17.13 14.82
N VAL A 283 5.47 -15.98 15.34
CA VAL A 283 5.92 -15.48 16.64
C VAL A 283 4.85 -15.76 17.68
N GLU A 284 5.28 -16.25 18.84
CA GLU A 284 4.38 -16.37 19.97
C GLU A 284 3.94 -15.00 20.46
N VAL A 285 2.64 -14.71 20.33
CA VAL A 285 2.06 -13.42 20.73
C VAL A 285 1.28 -13.50 22.04
N PHE A 286 0.84 -14.69 22.44
CA PHE A 286 0.00 -14.89 23.62
C PHE A 286 0.27 -16.26 24.23
N ARG A 287 0.40 -16.31 25.56
CA ARG A 287 0.58 -17.54 26.33
C ARG A 287 -0.14 -17.41 27.67
N ASP A 288 -0.95 -18.41 28.02
CA ASP A 288 -1.57 -18.57 29.34
C ASP A 288 -2.25 -17.30 29.89
N GLY A 289 -3.09 -16.66 29.06
CA GLY A 289 -3.84 -15.47 29.48
C GLY A 289 -3.08 -14.14 29.30
N ARG A 290 -1.82 -14.18 28.86
CA ARG A 290 -0.95 -13.00 28.78
C ARG A 290 -0.52 -12.71 27.35
N LEU A 291 -0.62 -11.44 26.97
CA LEU A 291 -0.03 -10.92 25.74
C LEU A 291 1.49 -10.82 25.93
N LEU A 292 2.25 -11.47 25.03
CA LEU A 292 3.71 -11.51 25.06
C LEU A 292 4.34 -10.54 24.06
N LYS A 293 3.66 -10.31 22.94
CA LYS A 293 4.12 -9.41 21.89
C LYS A 293 2.95 -8.63 21.33
N ASP A 294 3.14 -7.33 21.22
CA ASP A 294 2.20 -6.39 20.64
C ASP A 294 2.85 -5.64 19.47
N TYR A 295 2.05 -5.00 18.64
CA TYR A 295 2.52 -4.24 17.48
C TYR A 295 1.81 -2.90 17.39
N SER A 296 2.56 -1.82 17.21
CA SER A 296 1.99 -0.50 16.94
C SER A 296 1.38 -0.42 15.53
N LEU A 297 0.45 0.52 15.33
CA LEU A 297 -0.12 0.77 14.01
C LEU A 297 0.97 1.19 13.01
N GLU A 298 1.96 1.96 13.45
CA GLU A 298 3.08 2.43 12.64
C GLU A 298 3.95 1.26 12.16
N GLU A 299 4.26 0.28 13.01
CA GLU A 299 4.96 -0.94 12.60
C GLU A 299 4.15 -1.77 11.61
N ILE A 300 2.84 -1.89 11.84
CA ILE A 300 1.94 -2.63 10.95
C ILE A 300 1.89 -1.96 9.57
N ARG A 301 1.74 -0.62 9.52
CA ARG A 301 1.77 0.18 8.29
C ARG A 301 3.06 -0.02 7.53
N LYS A 302 4.21 0.12 8.19
CA LYS A 302 5.54 -0.08 7.57
C LYS A 302 5.69 -1.46 6.95
N ARG A 303 5.21 -2.51 7.62
CA ARG A 303 5.27 -3.89 7.09
C ARG A 303 4.30 -4.14 5.94
N ALA A 304 3.15 -3.47 5.95
CA ALA A 304 2.11 -3.63 4.93
C ALA A 304 2.31 -2.68 3.74
N ASP A 305 3.26 -1.76 3.82
CA ASP A 305 3.43 -0.75 2.79
C ASP A 305 3.98 -1.34 1.49
N ILE A 306 3.66 -0.65 0.39
CA ILE A 306 4.16 -0.99 -0.93
C ILE A 306 5.44 -0.21 -1.22
N PRO A 307 6.27 -0.64 -2.19
CA PRO A 307 7.40 0.17 -2.65
C PRO A 307 6.94 1.58 -3.04
N GLN A 308 7.59 2.61 -2.50
CA GLN A 308 7.22 4.03 -2.66
C GLN A 308 5.82 4.37 -2.12
N GLY A 309 5.33 3.59 -1.15
CA GLY A 309 4.07 3.85 -0.47
C GLY A 309 4.16 4.99 0.57
N PRO A 310 3.01 5.40 1.13
CA PRO A 310 2.91 6.59 1.99
C PRO A 310 3.48 6.42 3.40
N PHE A 311 3.89 5.21 3.79
CA PHE A 311 4.40 4.89 5.13
C PHE A 311 5.86 4.41 5.12
N ALA A 312 6.47 4.30 3.95
CA ALA A 312 7.90 4.07 3.80
C ALA A 312 8.66 5.21 4.49
N ASP A 313 9.75 4.86 5.18
CA ASP A 313 10.65 5.88 5.68
C ASP A 313 11.18 6.71 4.48
N PRO A 314 11.31 8.03 4.60
CA PRO A 314 11.86 8.83 3.52
C PRO A 314 13.25 8.30 3.17
N PRO A 315 13.66 8.37 1.89
CA PRO A 315 14.97 7.88 1.49
C PRO A 315 16.05 8.52 2.35
N LYS A 316 16.87 7.70 3.00
CA LYS A 316 17.96 8.17 3.85
C LYS A 316 19.22 8.18 3.02
N GLU A 317 19.84 9.33 2.90
CA GLU A 317 21.16 9.47 2.29
C GLU A 317 22.22 9.74 3.36
N TRP A 318 23.33 9.03 3.32
CA TRP A 318 24.49 9.29 4.19
C TRP A 318 25.80 8.95 3.47
N VAL A 319 26.87 9.58 3.93
CA VAL A 319 28.22 9.37 3.38
C VAL A 319 29.01 8.48 4.33
N ILE A 320 29.70 7.51 3.76
CA ILE A 320 30.61 6.62 4.49
C ILE A 320 32.00 6.66 3.87
N ASN A 321 33.00 6.38 4.68
CA ASN A 321 34.40 6.32 4.27
C ASN A 321 34.98 4.96 4.64
N ILE A 322 35.46 4.21 3.65
CA ILE A 322 36.06 2.89 3.84
C ILE A 322 37.50 2.92 3.32
N GLU A 323 38.44 2.57 4.19
CA GLU A 323 39.82 2.24 3.82
C GLU A 323 39.95 0.72 3.78
N LYS A 324 40.28 0.17 2.61
CA LYS A 324 40.30 -1.27 2.42
C LYS A 324 41.55 -1.93 2.98
N ALA A 325 42.66 -1.20 3.07
CA ALA A 325 43.94 -1.69 3.59
C ALA A 325 44.32 -3.07 2.99
N GLY A 326 44.22 -3.19 1.66
CA GLY A 326 44.51 -4.43 0.93
C GLY A 326 43.39 -5.49 0.90
N LYS A 327 42.25 -5.27 1.58
CA LYS A 327 41.07 -6.14 1.49
C LYS A 327 40.21 -5.79 0.27
N LYS A 328 39.29 -6.69 -0.11
CA LYS A 328 38.22 -6.36 -1.06
C LYS A 328 37.18 -5.48 -0.35
N LEU A 329 36.46 -4.66 -1.12
CA LEU A 329 35.36 -3.83 -0.56
C LEU A 329 34.28 -4.71 0.08
N GLY A 330 33.99 -5.88 -0.51
CA GLY A 330 32.99 -6.80 0.03
C GLY A 330 31.55 -6.47 -0.36
N LEU A 331 31.33 -5.62 -1.37
CA LEU A 331 30.01 -5.33 -1.92
C LEU A 331 29.91 -5.81 -3.36
N THR A 332 28.82 -6.51 -3.70
CA THR A 332 28.42 -6.74 -5.10
C THR A 332 27.47 -5.62 -5.51
N LEU A 333 27.91 -4.84 -6.50
CA LEU A 333 27.22 -3.66 -6.99
C LEU A 333 26.75 -3.88 -8.42
N VAL A 334 25.45 -3.72 -8.66
CA VAL A 334 24.84 -3.88 -9.99
C VAL A 334 24.24 -2.55 -10.44
N SER A 335 24.55 -2.12 -11.66
CA SER A 335 23.96 -0.90 -12.22
C SER A 335 22.44 -1.04 -12.33
N GLU A 336 21.70 -0.12 -11.72
CA GLU A 336 20.25 -0.02 -11.89
C GLU A 336 19.92 1.33 -12.52
N GLY A 337 19.75 1.34 -13.84
CA GLY A 337 19.77 2.57 -14.65
C GLY A 337 21.20 3.03 -14.96
N GLN A 338 21.38 4.33 -15.23
CA GLN A 338 22.67 4.91 -15.62
C GLN A 338 23.34 5.77 -14.52
N GLU A 339 22.72 5.91 -13.34
CA GLU A 339 23.11 6.91 -12.32
C GLU A 339 23.35 6.36 -10.91
N LYS A 340 23.06 5.08 -10.66
CA LYS A 340 23.20 4.46 -9.33
C LYS A 340 23.56 2.98 -9.41
N LEU A 341 24.20 2.48 -8.35
CA LEU A 341 24.58 1.07 -8.20
C LEU A 341 23.83 0.45 -7.03
N LYS A 342 23.11 -0.66 -7.25
CA LYS A 342 22.41 -1.40 -6.19
C LYS A 342 23.33 -2.39 -5.51
N VAL A 343 23.31 -2.44 -4.17
CA VAL A 343 23.95 -3.49 -3.38
C VAL A 343 23.10 -4.76 -3.46
N THR A 344 23.58 -5.78 -4.18
CA THR A 344 22.85 -7.04 -4.39
C THR A 344 23.39 -8.21 -3.58
N ALA A 345 24.63 -8.11 -3.09
CA ALA A 345 25.21 -9.05 -2.14
C ALA A 345 26.27 -8.35 -1.28
N MET A 346 26.47 -8.87 -0.07
CA MET A 346 27.62 -8.54 0.77
C MET A 346 28.49 -9.78 0.95
N LEU A 347 29.79 -9.62 0.74
CA LEU A 347 30.83 -10.62 0.84
C LEU A 347 31.83 -10.21 1.94
N PRO A 348 32.61 -11.14 2.52
CA PRO A 348 33.65 -10.79 3.46
C PRO A 348 34.60 -9.73 2.89
N GLY A 349 34.80 -8.64 3.63
CA GLY A 349 35.58 -7.49 3.16
C GLY A 349 35.42 -6.25 4.04
N ALA A 350 36.00 -5.14 3.56
CA ALA A 350 36.09 -3.90 4.32
C ALA A 350 34.73 -3.29 4.68
N ALA A 351 33.71 -3.43 3.82
CA ALA A 351 32.35 -2.97 4.11
C ALA A 351 31.68 -3.76 5.25
N GLU A 352 31.95 -5.06 5.38
CA GLU A 352 31.44 -5.87 6.48
C GLU A 352 32.04 -5.41 7.82
N GLU A 353 33.35 -5.15 7.85
CA GLU A 353 34.04 -4.63 9.03
C GLU A 353 33.57 -3.23 9.39
N TRP A 354 33.37 -2.38 8.38
CA TRP A 354 32.82 -1.04 8.56
C TRP A 354 31.40 -1.10 9.16
N ASN A 355 30.54 -2.00 8.67
CA ASN A 355 29.20 -2.21 9.21
C ASN A 355 29.24 -2.68 10.67
N LYS A 356 30.17 -3.56 11.04
CA LYS A 356 30.35 -4.02 12.43
C LYS A 356 30.75 -2.87 13.35
N ALA A 357 31.57 -1.94 12.88
CA ALA A 357 31.97 -0.75 13.63
C ALA A 357 30.89 0.35 13.67
N ASN A 358 29.99 0.40 12.68
CA ASN A 358 29.00 1.46 12.51
C ASN A 358 27.58 0.89 12.31
N PRO A 359 27.00 0.20 13.33
CA PRO A 359 25.72 -0.51 13.18
C PRO A 359 24.57 0.40 12.73
N ASP A 360 24.52 1.65 13.17
CA ASP A 360 23.43 2.60 12.86
C ASP A 360 23.49 3.17 11.43
N GLN A 361 24.62 2.98 10.75
CA GLN A 361 24.85 3.43 9.38
C GLN A 361 25.19 2.27 8.44
N ALA A 362 25.02 1.03 8.92
CA ALA A 362 25.40 -0.17 8.19
C ALA A 362 24.75 -0.22 6.81
N ILE A 363 25.55 -0.53 5.80
CA ILE A 363 25.13 -0.78 4.42
C ILE A 363 24.34 -2.10 4.40
N ALA A 364 23.19 -2.12 3.74
CA ALA A 364 22.32 -3.29 3.63
C ALA A 364 22.05 -3.68 2.17
N LEU A 365 21.60 -4.92 1.97
CA LEU A 365 21.11 -5.36 0.66
C LEU A 365 19.92 -4.49 0.23
N GLY A 366 19.93 -4.06 -1.03
CA GLY A 366 18.91 -3.16 -1.58
C GLY A 366 19.25 -1.68 -1.47
N ASP A 367 20.26 -1.28 -0.68
CA ASP A 367 20.78 0.08 -0.69
C ASP A 367 21.37 0.43 -2.06
N TYR A 368 21.39 1.72 -2.37
CA TYR A 368 22.01 2.27 -3.56
C TYR A 368 23.27 3.05 -3.22
N VAL A 369 24.28 2.98 -4.09
CA VAL A 369 25.41 3.90 -4.12
C VAL A 369 25.14 4.92 -5.23
N THR A 370 24.95 6.19 -4.84
CA THR A 370 24.63 7.31 -5.75
C THR A 370 25.84 8.17 -6.09
N LYS A 371 26.92 8.02 -5.31
CA LYS A 371 28.21 8.68 -5.54
C LYS A 371 29.35 7.83 -4.97
N VAL A 372 30.44 7.75 -5.71
CA VAL A 372 31.70 7.13 -5.27
C VAL A 372 32.82 8.15 -5.45
N ASN A 373 33.49 8.53 -4.37
CA ASN A 373 34.45 9.62 -4.35
C ASN A 373 33.86 10.87 -5.01
N THR A 374 34.41 11.35 -6.12
CA THR A 374 33.90 12.53 -6.84
C THR A 374 32.91 12.19 -7.97
N VAL A 375 32.63 10.91 -8.22
CA VAL A 375 31.83 10.46 -9.37
C VAL A 375 30.37 10.29 -8.97
N THR A 376 29.48 11.04 -9.64
CA THR A 376 28.01 10.97 -9.46
C THR A 376 27.27 11.50 -10.69
N GLY A 377 25.95 11.27 -10.75
CA GLY A 377 25.06 11.78 -11.81
C GLY A 377 24.84 10.81 -12.97
N PRO A 378 24.11 11.24 -14.01
CA PRO A 378 23.74 10.37 -15.13
C PRO A 378 24.95 9.82 -15.90
N LYS A 379 24.84 8.58 -16.39
CA LYS A 379 25.87 7.87 -17.18
C LYS A 379 27.20 7.67 -16.45
N THR A 380 27.17 7.52 -15.12
CA THR A 380 28.39 7.36 -14.31
C THR A 380 28.57 6.00 -13.66
N ALA A 381 27.59 5.08 -13.76
CA ALA A 381 27.63 3.78 -13.10
C ALA A 381 28.93 2.98 -13.31
N GLU A 382 29.43 2.87 -14.53
CA GLU A 382 30.70 2.19 -14.81
C GLU A 382 31.92 2.90 -14.19
N LYS A 383 31.90 4.24 -14.17
CA LYS A 383 32.97 5.04 -13.54
C LYS A 383 32.95 4.85 -12.03
N MET A 384 31.76 4.82 -11.41
CA MET A 384 31.59 4.51 -9.99
C MET A 384 32.13 3.12 -9.63
N LEU A 385 31.86 2.09 -10.46
CA LEU A 385 32.41 0.75 -10.24
C LEU A 385 33.94 0.73 -10.29
N LYS A 386 34.56 1.49 -11.20
CA LYS A 386 36.02 1.64 -11.26
C LYS A 386 36.58 2.35 -10.03
N GLU A 387 35.89 3.38 -9.55
CA GLU A 387 36.29 4.10 -8.33
C GLU A 387 36.25 3.21 -7.08
N CYS A 388 35.30 2.26 -7.00
CA CYS A 388 35.25 1.29 -5.90
C CYS A 388 36.52 0.39 -5.80
N ALA A 389 37.31 0.31 -6.88
CA ALA A 389 38.57 -0.45 -6.88
C ALA A 389 39.70 0.26 -6.11
N LYS A 390 39.63 1.58 -5.89
CA LYS A 390 40.64 2.34 -5.12
C LYS A 390 40.66 1.93 -3.66
N ASP A 391 41.82 2.08 -3.00
CA ASP A 391 42.01 1.63 -1.62
C ASP A 391 41.16 2.43 -0.60
N LYS A 392 40.99 3.73 -0.83
CA LYS A 392 40.07 4.60 -0.11
C LYS A 392 38.85 4.90 -0.96
N VAL A 393 37.66 4.65 -0.41
CA VAL A 393 36.39 4.92 -1.07
C VAL A 393 35.47 5.69 -0.14
N GLU A 394 35.04 6.87 -0.60
CA GLU A 394 33.90 7.59 -0.05
C GLU A 394 32.65 7.14 -0.82
N LEU A 395 31.66 6.59 -0.14
CA LEU A 395 30.41 6.15 -0.75
C LEU A 395 29.26 6.98 -0.21
N THR A 396 28.45 7.56 -1.08
CA THR A 396 27.13 8.10 -0.70
C THR A 396 26.11 6.99 -0.86
N ILE A 397 25.57 6.55 0.26
CA ILE A 397 24.58 5.48 0.35
C ILE A 397 23.20 6.09 0.43
N LEU A 398 22.31 5.62 -0.43
CA LEU A 398 20.88 5.93 -0.44
C LEU A 398 20.11 4.66 -0.07
N ARG A 399 19.48 4.66 1.10
CA ARG A 399 18.47 3.67 1.46
C ARG A 399 17.12 4.15 0.95
N PRO A 400 16.50 3.45 -0.01
CA PRO A 400 15.27 3.88 -0.67
C PRO A 400 14.05 3.86 0.25
#